data_AF-A0A7C9EE03-F1
#
_entry.id   AF-A0A7C9EE03-F1
#
_cell.length_a   1.000
_cell.length_b   1.000
_cell.length_c   1.000
_cell.angle_alpha   90.00
_cell.angle_beta   90.00
_cell.angle_gamma   90.00
#
_symmetry.space_group_name_H-M   'P 1'
#
loop_
_entity.id
_entity.type
_entity.pdbx_description
1 polymer ?
#
loop_
_entity_poly.entity_id
_entity_poly.type
_entity_poly.pdbx_seq_one_letter_code
_entity_poly.pdbx_strand_id
1 'polypeptide(L)'
;GERTLGVLVVDEEEMNPSSATISHGLISVIGRRRSMEDAVTVVPSLVHVSSSTDLAQAAPSSPTTTFDFFAVYDGHGGYSVANRCKERMHLLVAAEITAELERLEATSQSQSQRQFEVDWARVMGTSYARMDEEVAPEAGDEAAVGSTALVV
;
A
#
# COMPACT_ATOMS: atom_id res chain seq x y z
N GLY A 1 25.45 10.20 -27.57
CA GLY A 1 24.52 10.55 -26.48
C GLY A 1 24.65 9.48 -25.43
N GLU A 2 25.08 9.86 -24.23
CA GLU A 2 25.43 8.96 -23.14
C GLU A 2 24.34 7.93 -22.82
N ARG A 3 24.76 6.68 -22.66
CA ARG A 3 23.91 5.57 -22.21
C ARG A 3 23.88 5.63 -20.69
N THR A 4 22.84 6.23 -20.13
CA THR A 4 22.57 6.12 -18.70
C THR A 4 22.21 4.67 -18.41
N LEU A 5 23.14 3.92 -17.84
CA LEU A 5 22.88 2.60 -17.27
C LEU A 5 21.89 2.79 -16.13
N GLY A 6 20.66 2.32 -16.30
CA GLY A 6 19.66 2.30 -15.24
C GLY A 6 20.19 1.45 -14.09
N VAL A 7 20.39 2.09 -12.95
CA VAL A 7 20.86 1.45 -11.71
C VAL A 7 19.81 0.44 -11.25
N LEU A 8 20.25 -0.78 -10.99
CA LEU A 8 19.49 -1.81 -10.28
C LEU A 8 19.38 -1.34 -8.82
N VAL A 9 18.24 -0.80 -8.41
CA VAL A 9 17.95 -0.58 -6.99
C VAL A 9 17.40 -1.90 -6.46
N VAL A 10 18.27 -2.69 -5.84
CA VAL A 10 17.85 -3.74 -4.91
C VAL A 10 17.75 -3.04 -3.57
N ASP A 11 16.55 -2.68 -3.13
CA ASP A 11 16.34 -2.25 -1.76
C ASP A 11 16.45 -3.51 -0.88
N GLU A 12 17.67 -3.82 -0.45
CA GLU A 12 17.90 -4.67 0.72
C GLU A 12 17.79 -3.78 1.96
N GLU A 13 16.57 -3.50 2.42
CA GLU A 13 16.41 -2.92 3.75
C GLU A 13 16.63 -4.03 4.81
N GLU A 14 17.62 -3.80 5.67
CA GLU A 14 18.00 -4.72 6.75
C GLU A 14 16.90 -4.88 7.82
N MET A 15 16.78 -6.13 8.24
CA MET A 15 15.74 -6.71 9.07
C MET A 15 15.80 -6.28 10.55
N ASN A 16 14.70 -5.73 11.07
CA ASN A 16 14.44 -5.64 12.51
C ASN A 16 13.67 -6.91 12.97
N PRO A 17 14.24 -7.76 13.84
CA PRO A 17 13.77 -9.14 14.07
C PRO A 17 12.50 -9.30 14.94
N SER A 18 11.63 -8.28 15.05
CA SER A 18 10.45 -8.34 15.93
C SER A 18 9.08 -8.36 15.24
N SER A 19 9.02 -8.44 13.91
CA SER A 19 7.77 -8.64 13.17
C SER A 19 8.02 -9.71 12.10
N ALA A 20 7.22 -10.78 12.10
CA ALA A 20 7.30 -11.87 11.12
C ALA A 20 6.86 -11.34 9.73
N THR A 21 7.76 -10.61 9.07
CA THR A 21 7.57 -10.05 7.75
C THR A 21 7.85 -11.11 6.70
N ILE A 22 7.01 -11.16 5.65
CA ILE A 22 7.15 -12.14 4.58
C ILE A 22 8.38 -11.79 3.73
N SER A 23 9.26 -12.77 3.49
CA SER A 23 10.38 -12.60 2.58
C SER A 23 9.87 -12.30 1.17
N HIS A 24 10.32 -11.21 0.56
CA HIS A 24 9.90 -10.77 -0.75
C HIS A 24 11.09 -10.31 -1.59
N GLY A 25 10.87 -10.15 -2.89
CA GLY A 25 11.83 -9.58 -3.82
C GLY A 25 11.10 -8.87 -4.95
N LEU A 26 11.74 -7.85 -5.50
CA LEU A 26 11.18 -7.06 -6.59
C LEU A 26 12.20 -6.89 -7.72
N ILE A 27 11.70 -6.85 -8.95
CA ILE A 27 12.48 -6.48 -10.12
C ILE A 27 11.59 -5.67 -11.06
N SER A 28 12.06 -4.48 -11.45
CA SER A 28 11.40 -3.66 -12.46
C SER A 28 12.45 -3.21 -13.46
N VAL A 29 12.19 -3.47 -14.75
CA VAL A 29 13.13 -3.23 -15.83
C VAL A 29 12.45 -2.57 -17.01
N ILE A 30 13.07 -1.53 -17.57
CA ILE A 30 12.56 -0.78 -18.72
C ILE A 30 12.42 -1.63 -20.00
N GLY A 31 13.20 -2.71 -20.10
CA GLY A 31 13.26 -3.55 -21.29
C GLY A 31 13.65 -2.76 -22.54
N ARG A 32 12.79 -2.78 -23.56
CA ARG A 32 13.01 -2.10 -24.86
C ARG A 32 12.33 -0.73 -24.96
N ARG A 33 11.64 -0.27 -23.92
CA ARG A 33 10.95 1.03 -23.92
C ARG A 33 11.96 2.17 -23.82
N ARG A 34 11.53 3.36 -24.24
CA ARG A 34 12.34 4.59 -24.21
C ARG A 34 12.20 5.34 -22.88
N SER A 35 11.12 5.10 -22.15
CA SER A 35 10.79 5.66 -20.83
C SER A 35 10.43 4.51 -19.89
N MET A 36 10.76 4.67 -18.60
CA MET A 36 10.29 3.79 -17.53
C MET A 36 9.07 4.45 -16.89
N GLU A 37 7.90 3.86 -17.12
CA GLU A 37 6.61 4.35 -16.62
C GLU A 37 6.04 3.43 -15.53
N ASP A 38 6.67 2.28 -15.32
CA ASP A 38 6.38 1.33 -14.25
C ASP A 38 6.93 1.82 -12.90
N ALA A 39 6.16 1.62 -11.83
CA ALA A 39 6.57 1.88 -10.46
C ALA A 39 6.15 0.74 -9.53
N VAL A 40 6.81 0.61 -8.37
CA VAL A 40 6.50 -0.40 -7.36
C VAL A 40 6.58 0.20 -5.96
N THR A 41 5.78 -0.34 -5.03
CA THR A 41 5.80 0.01 -3.61
C THR A 41 5.79 -1.27 -2.79
N VAL A 42 6.66 -1.35 -1.79
CA VAL A 42 6.63 -2.38 -0.76
C VAL A 42 6.69 -1.70 0.60
N VAL A 43 5.70 -1.95 1.46
CA VAL A 43 5.66 -1.44 2.82
C VAL A 43 5.34 -2.59 3.77
N PRO A 44 6.38 -3.26 4.31
CA PRO A 44 6.19 -4.28 5.32
C PRO A 44 5.59 -3.66 6.60
N SER A 45 4.73 -4.40 7.28
CA SER A 45 4.05 -3.95 8.51
C SER A 45 3.35 -2.59 8.36
N LEU A 46 2.72 -2.33 7.20
CA LEU A 46 1.98 -1.10 6.88
C LEU A 46 0.97 -0.75 8.00
N VAL A 47 0.25 -1.75 8.51
CA VAL A 47 -0.69 -1.58 9.63
C VAL A 47 -0.41 -2.65 10.68
N HIS A 48 -0.39 -2.24 11.95
CA HIS A 48 -0.20 -3.12 13.10
C HIS A 48 -1.41 -3.02 14.05
N VAL A 49 -2.18 -4.11 14.17
CA VAL A 49 -3.39 -4.19 14.99
C VAL A 49 -3.10 -5.02 16.23
N SER A 50 -3.21 -4.39 17.40
CA SER A 50 -3.07 -5.07 18.68
C SER A 50 -4.44 -5.49 19.20
N SER A 51 -4.65 -6.78 19.44
CA SER A 51 -5.95 -7.28 19.93
C SER A 51 -6.27 -6.93 21.40
N SER A 52 -5.32 -6.37 22.15
CA SER A 52 -5.53 -5.91 23.53
C SER A 52 -5.55 -4.38 23.61
N THR A 53 -6.71 -3.82 23.90
CA THR A 53 -6.91 -2.38 24.18
C THR A 53 -6.41 -1.95 25.56
N ASP A 54 -6.03 -2.90 26.42
CA ASP A 54 -5.51 -2.61 27.76
C ASP A 54 -3.98 -2.72 27.76
N LEU A 55 -3.30 -1.61 27.48
CA LEU A 55 -1.82 -1.48 27.52
C LEU A 55 -1.22 -1.93 28.86
N ALA A 56 -2.02 -1.96 29.95
CA ALA A 56 -1.59 -2.41 31.27
C ALA A 56 -1.74 -3.93 31.51
N GLN A 57 -2.49 -4.64 30.66
CA GLN A 57 -2.80 -6.08 30.79
C GLN A 57 -2.50 -6.90 29.53
N ALA A 58 -1.82 -6.32 28.54
CA ALA A 58 -1.36 -7.06 27.37
C ALA A 58 -0.40 -8.17 27.82
N ALA A 59 -0.91 -9.39 27.96
CA ALA A 59 -0.06 -10.57 28.09
C ALA A 59 0.89 -10.60 26.86
N PRO A 60 2.17 -10.99 27.03
CA PRO A 60 3.16 -11.01 25.95
C PRO A 60 2.82 -11.93 24.75
N SER A 61 1.66 -12.60 24.78
CA SER A 61 1.14 -13.51 23.77
C SER A 61 -0.18 -13.05 23.14
N SER A 62 -0.56 -11.77 23.28
CA SER A 62 -1.76 -11.24 22.63
C SER A 62 -1.59 -11.29 21.10
N PRO A 63 -2.53 -11.86 20.34
CA PRO A 63 -2.39 -11.95 18.89
C PRO A 63 -2.35 -10.55 18.28
N THR A 64 -1.30 -10.23 17.55
CA THR A 64 -1.18 -9.03 16.75
C THR A 64 -1.42 -9.40 15.30
N THR A 65 -2.25 -8.61 14.60
CA THR A 65 -2.44 -8.76 13.15
C THR A 65 -1.65 -7.66 12.48
N THR A 66 -0.72 -8.04 11.62
CA THR A 66 0.06 -7.12 10.78
C THR A 66 -0.35 -7.28 9.33
N PHE A 67 -0.46 -6.16 8.61
CA PHE A 67 -0.70 -6.15 7.17
C PHE A 67 0.53 -5.59 6.46
N ASP A 68 1.13 -6.40 5.60
CA ASP A 68 2.14 -5.95 4.65
C ASP A 68 1.42 -5.38 3.41
N PHE A 69 2.08 -4.48 2.67
CA PHE A 69 1.55 -3.90 1.44
C PHE A 69 2.52 -4.06 0.29
N PHE A 70 2.03 -4.59 -0.82
CA PHE A 70 2.78 -4.71 -2.07
C PHE A 70 1.98 -4.13 -3.21
N ALA A 71 2.60 -3.33 -4.05
CA ALA A 71 1.92 -2.79 -5.22
C ALA A 71 2.82 -2.63 -6.44
N VAL A 72 2.22 -2.86 -7.60
CA VAL A 72 2.82 -2.62 -8.91
C VAL A 72 1.93 -1.67 -9.69
N TYR A 73 2.54 -0.68 -10.32
CA TYR A 73 1.89 0.35 -11.09
C TYR A 73 2.45 0.35 -12.51
N ASP A 74 1.61 0.19 -13.53
CA ASP A 74 1.98 0.23 -14.95
C ASP A 74 1.43 1.52 -15.56
N GLY A 75 2.30 2.53 -15.66
CA GLY A 75 1.98 3.85 -16.19
C GLY A 75 1.79 3.85 -17.71
N HIS A 76 0.94 4.75 -18.20
CA HIS A 76 0.77 5.03 -19.62
C HIS A 76 0.53 6.52 -19.85
N GLY A 77 1.07 7.05 -20.95
CA GLY A 77 1.01 8.48 -21.26
C GLY A 77 1.99 9.34 -20.45
N GLY A 78 2.82 8.70 -19.62
CA GLY A 78 3.78 9.35 -18.71
C GLY A 78 3.89 8.60 -17.38
N TYR A 79 5.00 8.83 -16.66
CA TYR A 79 5.27 8.15 -15.39
C TYR A 79 4.60 8.81 -14.17
N SER A 80 3.99 10.00 -14.34
CA SER A 80 3.56 10.86 -13.23
C SER A 80 2.52 10.18 -12.35
N VAL A 81 1.49 9.55 -12.93
CA VAL A 81 0.43 8.86 -12.19
C VAL A 81 0.98 7.63 -11.47
N ALA A 82 1.79 6.80 -12.13
CA ALA A 82 2.40 5.62 -11.51
C ALA A 82 3.31 6.00 -10.31
N ASN A 83 4.12 7.06 -10.45
CA ASN A 83 4.93 7.57 -9.35
C ASN A 83 4.07 8.15 -8.23
N ARG A 84 2.97 8.84 -8.56
CA ARG A 84 2.06 9.37 -7.55
C ARG A 84 1.36 8.24 -6.77
N CYS A 85 0.95 7.17 -7.44
CA CYS A 85 0.43 5.96 -6.80
C CYS A 85 1.48 5.33 -5.89
N LYS A 86 2.76 5.24 -6.33
CA LYS A 86 3.87 4.75 -5.51
C LYS A 86 3.99 5.51 -4.18
N GLU A 87 3.85 6.83 -4.22
CA GLU A 87 3.96 7.72 -3.06
C GLU A 87 2.73 7.71 -2.14
N ARG A 88 1.52 7.45 -2.67
CA ARG A 88 0.27 7.78 -1.98
C ARG A 88 -0.63 6.60 -1.67
N MET A 89 -0.69 5.59 -2.54
CA MET A 89 -1.69 4.51 -2.44
C MET A 89 -1.61 3.75 -1.11
N HIS A 90 -0.40 3.40 -0.66
CA HIS A 90 -0.19 2.70 0.61
C HIS A 90 -0.70 3.51 1.82
N LEU A 91 -0.57 4.83 1.79
CA LEU A 91 -1.07 5.71 2.86
C LEU A 91 -2.60 5.80 2.86
N LEU A 92 -3.22 5.82 1.68
CA LEU A 92 -4.68 5.79 1.54
C LEU A 92 -5.24 4.47 2.06
N VAL A 93 -4.64 3.34 1.66
CA VAL A 93 -5.03 2.00 2.14
C VAL A 93 -4.85 1.88 3.66
N ALA A 94 -3.73 2.32 4.23
CA ALA A 94 -3.52 2.30 5.67
C ALA A 94 -4.57 3.12 6.44
N ALA A 95 -4.94 4.30 5.92
CA ALA A 95 -5.97 5.13 6.52
C ALA A 95 -7.35 4.46 6.47
N GLU A 96 -7.72 3.83 5.34
CA GLU A 96 -9.01 3.15 5.20
C GLU A 96 -9.08 1.85 6.02
N ILE A 97 -7.98 1.09 6.17
CA ILE A 97 -7.90 -0.06 7.09
C ILE A 97 -8.13 0.42 8.53
N THR A 98 -7.45 1.48 8.95
CA THR A 98 -7.57 2.01 10.32
C THR A 98 -9.01 2.47 10.60
N ALA A 99 -9.62 3.21 9.67
CA ALA A 99 -11.00 3.64 9.79
C ALA A 99 -12.02 2.49 9.75
N GLU A 100 -11.72 1.38 9.06
CA GLU A 100 -12.51 0.16 9.12
C GLU A 100 -12.48 -0.47 10.50
N LEU A 101 -11.28 -0.65 11.05
CA LEU A 101 -11.07 -1.26 12.36
C LEU A 101 -11.76 -0.45 13.46
N GLU A 102 -11.61 0.88 13.47
CA GLU A 102 -12.29 1.76 14.43
C GLU A 102 -13.82 1.64 14.37
N ARG A 103 -14.41 1.51 13.17
CA ARG A 103 -15.87 1.33 13.02
C ARG A 103 -16.33 -0.03 13.53
N LEU A 104 -15.56 -1.06 13.25
CA LEU A 104 -15.82 -2.42 13.70
C LEU A 104 -15.73 -2.51 15.24
N GLU A 105 -14.77 -1.82 15.85
CA GLU A 105 -14.68 -1.68 17.31
C GLU A 105 -15.89 -0.95 17.90
N ALA A 106 -16.30 0.17 17.31
CA ALA A 106 -17.45 0.95 17.78
C ALA A 106 -18.79 0.19 17.71
N THR A 107 -18.92 -0.77 16.79
CA THR A 107 -20.16 -1.54 16.58
C THR A 107 -20.22 -2.83 17.38
N SER A 108 -19.11 -3.27 17.99
CA SER A 108 -19.04 -4.53 18.72
C SER A 108 -19.39 -4.39 20.20
N GLN A 109 -20.63 -4.77 20.54
CA GLN A 109 -21.10 -4.80 21.94
C GLN A 109 -20.69 -6.08 22.71
N SER A 110 -20.05 -7.07 22.06
CA SER A 110 -19.73 -8.37 22.64
C SER A 110 -18.28 -8.76 22.39
N GLN A 111 -17.52 -9.01 23.46
CA GLN A 111 -16.10 -9.41 23.40
C GLN A 111 -15.88 -10.83 22.82
N SER A 112 -16.92 -11.65 22.67
CA SER A 112 -16.77 -13.10 22.46
C SER A 112 -16.66 -13.56 21.00
N GLN A 113 -16.83 -12.66 20.01
CA GLN A 113 -16.63 -12.96 18.58
C GLN A 113 -15.90 -11.81 17.86
N ARG A 114 -14.72 -11.44 18.34
CA ARG A 114 -13.84 -10.46 17.65
C ARG A 114 -13.09 -11.11 16.49
N GLN A 115 -13.81 -11.68 15.52
CA GLN A 115 -13.27 -11.92 14.19
C GLN A 115 -13.70 -10.74 13.33
N PHE A 116 -12.97 -9.64 13.48
CA PHE A 116 -13.15 -8.45 12.66
C PHE A 116 -12.62 -8.76 11.26
N GLU A 117 -13.53 -9.18 10.39
CA GLU A 117 -13.23 -9.31 8.97
C GLU A 117 -13.28 -7.91 8.36
N VAL A 118 -12.11 -7.40 7.97
CA VAL A 118 -11.98 -6.14 7.25
C VAL A 118 -12.77 -6.26 5.93
N ASP A 119 -13.67 -5.33 5.67
CA ASP A 119 -14.32 -5.21 4.36
C ASP A 119 -13.30 -4.66 3.34
N TRP A 120 -12.51 -5.57 2.78
CA TRP A 120 -11.47 -5.25 1.81
C TRP A 120 -12.03 -4.63 0.53
N ALA A 121 -13.24 -5.02 0.11
CA ALA A 121 -13.86 -4.44 -1.07
C ALA A 121 -14.13 -2.95 -0.85
N ARG A 122 -14.63 -2.57 0.33
CA ARG A 122 -14.84 -1.17 0.71
C ARG A 122 -13.52 -0.42 0.88
N VAL A 123 -12.57 -0.97 1.63
CA VAL A 123 -11.25 -0.37 1.87
C VAL A 123 -10.54 -0.05 0.56
N MET A 124 -10.47 -1.03 -0.35
CA MET A 124 -9.80 -0.86 -1.63
C MET A 124 -10.59 0.06 -2.56
N GLY A 125 -11.91 -0.09 -2.64
CA GLY A 125 -12.76 0.78 -3.45
C GLY A 125 -12.62 2.26 -3.07
N THR A 126 -12.65 2.58 -1.78
CA THR A 126 -12.47 3.95 -1.29
C THR A 126 -11.04 4.45 -1.51
N SER A 127 -10.02 3.60 -1.30
CA SER A 127 -8.62 3.98 -1.52
C SER A 127 -8.33 4.34 -2.98
N TYR A 128 -8.82 3.54 -3.93
CA TYR A 128 -8.67 3.81 -5.35
C TYR A 128 -9.43 5.06 -5.79
N ALA A 129 -10.66 5.28 -5.30
CA ALA A 129 -11.42 6.49 -5.61
C ALA A 129 -10.68 7.76 -5.14
N ARG A 130 -10.13 7.75 -3.92
CA ARG A 130 -9.33 8.85 -3.39
C ARG A 130 -8.02 9.05 -4.16
N MET A 131 -7.40 7.96 -4.61
CA MET A 131 -6.20 8.03 -5.45
C MET A 131 -6.50 8.71 -6.79
N ASP A 132 -7.61 8.34 -7.44
CA ASP A 132 -8.08 8.95 -8.69
C ASP A 132 -8.35 10.45 -8.52
N GLU A 133 -8.95 10.86 -7.40
CA GLU A 133 -9.14 12.27 -7.05
C GLU A 133 -7.80 13.03 -6.92
N GLU A 134 -6.77 12.40 -6.34
CA GLU A 134 -5.44 13.02 -6.18
C GLU A 134 -4.66 13.19 -7.49
N VAL A 135 -4.98 12.41 -8.53
CA VAL A 135 -4.30 12.44 -9.84
C VAL A 135 -5.18 13.03 -10.94
N ALA A 136 -6.39 13.47 -10.62
CA ALA A 136 -7.29 14.07 -11.58
C ALA A 136 -6.60 15.26 -12.28
N PRO A 137 -6.64 15.32 -13.62
CA PRO A 137 -5.98 16.38 -14.35
C PRO A 137 -6.62 17.73 -14.04
N GLU A 138 -5.80 18.77 -13.99
CA GLU A 138 -6.27 20.15 -13.96
C GLU A 138 -7.00 20.49 -15.26
N ALA A 139 -8.00 21.36 -15.20
CA ALA A 139 -8.81 21.71 -16.36
C ALA A 139 -7.95 22.24 -17.52
N GLY A 140 -7.89 21.48 -18.62
CA GLY A 140 -7.18 21.86 -19.85
C GLY A 140 -5.94 21.02 -20.20
N ASP A 141 -5.61 19.99 -19.43
CA ASP A 141 -4.55 19.03 -19.80
C ASP A 141 -5.11 17.93 -20.71
N GLU A 142 -4.63 17.85 -21.96
CA GLU A 142 -5.19 16.98 -23.01
C GLU A 142 -4.50 15.61 -23.11
N ALA A 143 -3.43 15.36 -22.37
CA ALA A 143 -2.77 14.06 -22.37
C ALA A 143 -3.45 13.12 -21.38
N ALA A 144 -4.01 12.01 -21.88
CA ALA A 144 -4.51 10.93 -21.03
C ALA A 144 -3.34 10.19 -20.37
N VAL A 145 -2.85 10.71 -19.25
CA VAL A 145 -1.87 10.05 -18.39
C VAL A 145 -2.62 9.20 -17.36
N GLY A 146 -2.16 7.98 -17.15
CA GLY A 146 -2.80 7.06 -16.22
C GLY A 146 -1.84 5.97 -15.74
N SER A 147 -2.34 5.13 -14.84
CA SER A 147 -1.62 3.95 -14.37
C SER A 147 -2.60 2.84 -14.05
N THR A 148 -2.24 1.60 -14.39
CA THR A 148 -2.83 0.44 -13.72
C THR A 148 -2.24 0.33 -12.32
N ALA A 149 -2.98 -0.19 -11.34
CA ALA A 149 -2.48 -0.46 -10.00
C ALA A 149 -2.96 -1.84 -9.52
N LEU A 150 -2.02 -2.71 -9.17
CA LEU A 150 -2.28 -4.00 -8.51
C LEU A 150 -1.72 -3.93 -7.11
N VAL A 151 -2.55 -4.19 -6.10
CA VAL A 151 -2.19 -4.14 -4.68
C VAL A 151 -2.51 -5.49 -4.03
N VAL A 152 -1.62 -5.98 -3.17
CA VAL A 152 -1.75 -7.21 -2.37
C VAL A 152 -1.45 -6.91 -0.91
#